data_AF-A0A848GR70-F1
#
_entry.id   AF-A0A848GR70-F1
#
_cell.length_a   1.000
_cell.length_b   1.000
_cell.length_c   1.000
_cell.angle_alpha   90.00
_cell.angle_beta   90.00
_cell.angle_gamma   90.00
#
_symmetry.space_group_name_H-M   'P 1'
#
loop_
_entity.id
_entity.type
_entity.pdbx_description
1 polymer ?
#
loop_
_entity_poly.entity_id
_entity_poly.type
_entity_poly.pdbx_seq_one_letter_code
_entity_poly.pdbx_strand_id
1 'polypeptide(L)'
;MPRFPLLLVLTMMVMPSFAQETMPLSKKVSLSWNRNIETYFIAEKLAVQHIGYIVFTRKDSSYAHQPLIRAASERFGHYVDSPVIKRIATLLAAIRDQLHDNAEIVEYVLHQRPFPARGALYPFDDKALLHSDQHPQVLAQIQELTDSLRSFYQQADVGRFLQENRHFYTGALREAAQYIRPQIFPYMEQYYGEHFHRYALYLMPSMPINWGEDNYRAFGPTFQWPEGRISAMVMSINTMMPVKPSLKDYTTFGFGNATTVHFLTVHEMGHSFVNPHVEKIEDQVSRDTALFTPALQQALEPSYIGSWKTCVIEHLVRLGEIRVAVAMHDEAEAARLRKTHIREFHFVLLPLLEEKIQEYEQHRDRYRAFADFLPELLTVFHRLSPGEVDQLITKYKQDGH
;
A
#
# COMPACT_ATOMS: atom_id res chain seq x y z
N MET A 1 -70.86 -4.72 -16.78
CA MET A 1 -69.44 -4.66 -17.19
C MET A 1 -68.67 -3.80 -16.18
N PRO A 2 -67.94 -4.36 -15.21
CA PRO A 2 -67.09 -3.56 -14.35
C PRO A 2 -65.72 -3.36 -14.99
N ARG A 3 -65.27 -2.11 -14.97
CA ARG A 3 -63.98 -1.64 -15.50
C ARG A 3 -62.83 -2.18 -14.65
N PHE A 4 -61.87 -2.86 -15.27
CA PHE A 4 -60.56 -3.13 -14.68
C PHE A 4 -59.75 -1.83 -14.63
N PRO A 5 -59.14 -1.45 -13.49
CA PRO A 5 -58.11 -0.43 -13.50
C PRO A 5 -56.81 -1.05 -13.99
N LEU A 6 -56.30 -0.51 -15.10
CA LEU A 6 -54.95 -0.77 -15.61
C LEU A 6 -53.95 -0.21 -14.59
N LEU A 7 -53.40 -1.07 -13.72
CA LEU A 7 -52.32 -0.68 -12.82
C LEU A 7 -51.04 -0.55 -13.65
N LEU A 8 -50.65 0.70 -13.90
CA LEU A 8 -49.39 1.06 -14.55
C LEU A 8 -48.23 0.57 -13.66
N VAL A 9 -47.60 -0.54 -14.02
CA VAL A 9 -46.36 -0.99 -13.37
C VAL A 9 -45.26 -0.01 -13.78
N LEU A 10 -44.94 0.91 -12.86
CA LEU A 10 -43.80 1.80 -12.99
C LEU A 10 -42.54 0.94 -12.87
N THR A 11 -41.97 0.52 -14.00
CA THR A 11 -40.64 -0.09 -14.05
C THR A 11 -39.65 0.97 -13.59
N MET A 12 -39.28 0.94 -12.31
CA MET A 12 -38.10 1.66 -11.83
C MET A 12 -36.91 1.16 -12.65
N MET A 13 -36.46 1.97 -13.59
CA MET A 13 -35.14 1.82 -14.20
C MET A 13 -34.13 1.94 -13.06
N VAL A 14 -33.64 0.79 -12.59
CA VAL A 14 -32.47 0.71 -11.72
C VAL A 14 -31.34 1.35 -12.53
N MET A 15 -30.95 2.58 -12.15
CA MET A 15 -29.78 3.23 -12.71
C MET A 15 -28.59 2.28 -12.55
N PRO A 16 -27.73 2.12 -13.57
CA PRO A 16 -26.61 1.19 -13.51
C PRO A 16 -25.75 1.53 -12.29
N SER A 17 -25.48 0.52 -11.48
CA SER A 17 -24.68 0.66 -10.26
C SER A 17 -23.38 1.39 -10.57
N PHE A 18 -23.07 2.40 -9.75
CA PHE A 18 -21.81 3.15 -9.72
C PHE A 18 -20.59 2.22 -9.60
N ALA A 19 -20.16 1.63 -10.70
CA ALA A 19 -19.12 0.61 -10.70
C ALA A 19 -17.74 1.27 -10.69
N GLN A 20 -16.92 0.83 -9.72
CA GLN A 20 -15.49 1.09 -9.68
C GLN A 20 -14.84 0.64 -10.99
N GLU A 21 -14.06 1.51 -11.62
CA GLU A 21 -13.40 1.18 -12.88
C GLU A 21 -12.20 0.26 -12.63
N THR A 22 -12.13 -0.83 -13.40
CA THR A 22 -11.03 -1.80 -13.36
C THR A 22 -10.51 -2.01 -14.78
N MET A 23 -9.22 -1.80 -14.96
CA MET A 23 -8.48 -2.01 -16.19
C MET A 23 -7.68 -3.33 -16.07
N PRO A 24 -8.04 -4.39 -16.81
CA PRO A 24 -7.21 -5.60 -16.86
C PRO A 24 -5.92 -5.29 -17.64
N LEU A 25 -4.78 -5.64 -17.06
CA LEU A 25 -3.47 -5.54 -17.71
C LEU A 25 -2.98 -6.91 -18.22
N SER A 26 -3.43 -7.99 -17.57
CA SER A 26 -3.28 -9.37 -18.04
C SER A 26 -4.38 -10.25 -17.45
N LYS A 27 -4.34 -11.57 -17.68
CA LYS A 27 -5.29 -12.51 -17.06
C LYS A 27 -5.27 -12.47 -15.53
N LYS A 28 -4.10 -12.24 -14.91
CA LYS A 28 -3.93 -12.20 -13.46
C LYS A 28 -3.76 -10.79 -12.89
N VAL A 29 -3.51 -9.78 -13.71
CA VAL A 29 -3.12 -8.44 -13.24
C VAL A 29 -4.18 -7.43 -13.60
N SER A 30 -4.62 -6.66 -12.61
CA SER A 30 -5.59 -5.59 -12.80
C SER A 30 -5.20 -4.31 -12.08
N LEU A 31 -5.54 -3.18 -12.69
CA LEU A 31 -5.37 -1.85 -12.15
C LEU A 31 -6.75 -1.22 -11.92
N SER A 32 -6.98 -0.61 -10.77
CA SER A 32 -8.25 0.03 -10.42
C SER A 32 -8.04 1.16 -9.42
N TRP A 33 -9.08 1.90 -9.08
CA TRP A 33 -9.13 2.73 -7.87
C TRP A 33 -10.12 2.07 -6.90
N ASN A 34 -10.23 2.50 -5.63
CA ASN A 34 -11.12 1.87 -4.65
C ASN A 34 -12.01 2.90 -3.97
N ARG A 35 -13.32 2.73 -4.10
CA ARG A 35 -14.30 3.67 -3.56
C ARG A 35 -14.25 3.80 -2.04
N ASN A 36 -14.06 2.69 -1.33
CA ASN A 36 -14.07 2.70 0.14
C ASN A 36 -12.84 3.46 0.65
N ILE A 37 -11.68 3.25 0.03
CA ILE A 37 -10.43 3.93 0.37
C ILE A 37 -10.49 5.42 0.01
N GLU A 38 -11.05 5.78 -1.15
CA GLU A 38 -11.28 7.19 -1.51
C GLU A 38 -12.21 7.89 -0.49
N THR A 39 -13.27 7.21 -0.06
CA THR A 39 -14.17 7.73 0.98
C THR A 39 -13.41 7.93 2.30
N TYR A 40 -12.56 6.97 2.66
CA TYR A 40 -11.72 7.04 3.85
C TYR A 40 -10.83 8.29 3.82
N PHE A 41 -10.04 8.50 2.79
CA PHE A 41 -9.13 9.64 2.74
C PHE A 41 -9.83 11.00 2.66
N ILE A 42 -11.00 11.07 2.00
CA ILE A 42 -11.85 12.27 2.05
C ILE A 42 -12.28 12.57 3.49
N ALA A 43 -12.79 11.55 4.21
CA ALA A 43 -13.22 11.72 5.59
C ALA A 43 -12.05 12.01 6.54
N GLU A 44 -10.90 11.38 6.32
CA GLU A 44 -9.66 11.59 7.06
C GLU A 44 -9.23 13.06 7.00
N LYS A 45 -9.24 13.66 5.80
CA LYS A 45 -8.88 15.07 5.61
C LYS A 45 -9.84 16.03 6.35
N LEU A 46 -11.12 15.68 6.49
CA LEU A 46 -12.07 16.45 7.27
C LEU A 46 -11.87 16.24 8.78
N ALA A 47 -11.61 14.99 9.19
CA ALA A 47 -11.42 14.61 10.58
C ALA A 47 -10.18 15.25 11.22
N VAL A 48 -9.08 15.42 10.48
CA VAL A 48 -7.87 16.09 11.00
C VAL A 48 -8.08 17.53 11.44
N GLN A 49 -9.19 18.17 11.04
CA GLN A 49 -9.56 19.49 11.58
C GLN A 49 -9.79 19.46 13.09
N HIS A 50 -10.19 18.30 13.64
CA HIS A 50 -10.41 18.06 15.07
C HIS A 50 -9.21 17.42 15.78
N ILE A 51 -8.41 16.60 15.08
CA ILE A 51 -7.34 15.79 15.71
C ILE A 51 -5.92 16.22 15.34
N GLY A 52 -5.78 17.27 14.52
CA GLY A 52 -4.50 17.85 14.12
C GLY A 52 -3.83 17.11 12.96
N TYR A 53 -3.59 15.81 13.11
CA TYR A 53 -2.97 14.98 12.06
C TYR A 53 -3.25 13.49 12.22
N ILE A 54 -3.05 12.73 11.14
CA ILE A 54 -2.91 11.27 11.11
C ILE A 54 -1.96 10.92 9.96
N VAL A 55 -0.85 10.25 10.28
CA VAL A 55 0.23 9.92 9.34
C VAL A 55 0.63 11.16 8.48
N PHE A 56 0.38 11.15 7.17
CA PHE A 56 0.71 12.24 6.24
C PHE A 56 -0.36 13.33 6.16
N THR A 57 -1.52 13.14 6.78
CA THR A 57 -2.67 14.03 6.69
C THR A 57 -2.62 15.03 7.83
N ARG A 58 -2.43 16.32 7.52
CA ARG A 58 -2.28 17.40 8.48
C ARG A 58 -3.37 18.45 8.32
N LYS A 59 -3.78 19.05 9.43
CA LYS A 59 -4.78 20.12 9.50
C LYS A 59 -4.36 21.37 8.72
N ASP A 60 -3.09 21.75 8.87
CA ASP A 60 -2.47 22.96 8.36
C ASP A 60 -1.98 22.85 6.90
N SER A 61 -1.96 21.65 6.33
CA SER A 61 -1.60 21.44 4.93
C SER A 61 -2.80 21.62 3.98
N SER A 62 -2.59 22.38 2.90
CA SER A 62 -3.60 22.65 1.87
C SER A 62 -3.75 21.51 0.85
N TYR A 63 -2.72 20.67 0.68
CA TYR A 63 -2.63 19.65 -0.37
C TYR A 63 -2.94 20.19 -1.78
N ALA A 64 -2.56 21.43 -2.05
CA ALA A 64 -2.79 22.05 -3.37
C ALA A 64 -2.12 21.27 -4.52
N HIS A 65 -1.07 20.50 -4.21
CA HIS A 65 -0.38 19.58 -5.12
C HIS A 65 -1.15 18.29 -5.43
N GLN A 66 -2.25 18.02 -4.72
CA GLN A 66 -3.13 16.86 -4.90
C GLN A 66 -4.55 17.32 -5.26
N PRO A 67 -4.88 17.41 -6.55
CA PRO A 67 -6.11 18.08 -6.99
C PRO A 67 -7.38 17.44 -6.43
N LEU A 68 -7.40 16.11 -6.28
CA LEU A 68 -8.55 15.38 -5.73
C LEU A 68 -8.78 15.67 -4.25
N ILE A 69 -7.70 15.78 -3.44
CA ILE A 69 -7.82 16.16 -2.03
C ILE A 69 -8.35 17.58 -1.90
N ARG A 70 -7.80 18.51 -2.71
CA ARG A 70 -8.26 19.90 -2.72
C ARG A 70 -9.74 19.99 -3.09
N ALA A 71 -10.15 19.37 -4.20
CA ALA A 71 -11.54 19.39 -4.66
C ALA A 71 -12.49 18.73 -3.65
N ALA A 72 -12.07 17.64 -3.01
CA ALA A 72 -12.84 17.02 -1.93
C ALA A 72 -12.96 17.95 -0.71
N SER A 73 -11.88 18.62 -0.32
CA SER A 73 -11.90 19.57 0.79
C SER A 73 -12.85 20.74 0.53
N GLU A 74 -12.85 21.28 -0.69
CA GLU A 74 -13.78 22.34 -1.12
C GLU A 74 -15.23 21.83 -1.13
N ARG A 75 -15.49 20.62 -1.64
CA ARG A 75 -16.83 20.01 -1.72
C ARG A 75 -17.42 19.69 -0.36
N PHE A 76 -16.62 19.10 0.52
CA PHE A 76 -17.10 18.48 1.77
C PHE A 76 -16.72 19.26 3.03
N GLY A 77 -16.04 20.41 2.92
CA GLY A 77 -15.59 21.20 4.06
C GLY A 77 -16.71 21.58 5.05
N HIS A 78 -17.94 21.76 4.56
CA HIS A 78 -19.10 22.03 5.42
C HIS A 78 -19.52 20.85 6.31
N TYR A 79 -19.02 19.63 6.05
CA TYR A 79 -19.23 18.45 6.91
C TYR A 79 -18.25 18.35 8.07
N VAL A 80 -17.21 19.20 8.15
CA VAL A 80 -16.19 19.13 9.22
C VAL A 80 -16.83 19.03 10.61
N ASP A 81 -17.85 19.84 10.89
CA ASP A 81 -18.53 19.87 12.19
C ASP A 81 -19.71 18.92 12.34
N SER A 82 -20.00 18.11 11.31
CA SER A 82 -21.09 17.14 11.34
C SER A 82 -20.84 16.05 12.40
N PRO A 83 -21.90 15.47 12.99
CA PRO A 83 -21.76 14.39 13.97
C PRO A 83 -20.96 13.19 13.44
N VAL A 84 -21.14 12.84 12.16
CA VAL A 84 -20.43 11.71 11.54
C VAL A 84 -18.92 11.96 11.42
N ILE A 85 -18.48 13.16 10.99
CA ILE A 85 -17.05 13.49 10.90
C ILE A 85 -16.42 13.61 12.28
N LYS A 86 -17.13 14.17 13.27
CA LYS A 86 -16.64 14.20 14.67
C LYS A 86 -16.44 12.80 15.23
N ARG A 87 -17.36 11.86 14.94
CA ARG A 87 -17.19 10.45 15.36
C ARG A 87 -16.02 9.79 14.67
N ILE A 88 -15.87 9.99 13.35
CA ILE A 88 -14.70 9.51 12.58
C ILE A 88 -13.42 10.06 13.21
N ALA A 89 -13.36 11.35 13.53
CA ALA A 89 -12.20 11.97 14.16
C ALA A 89 -11.85 11.33 15.51
N THR A 90 -12.84 11.08 16.38
CA THR A 90 -12.61 10.37 17.66
C THR A 90 -12.01 8.97 17.44
N LEU A 91 -12.54 8.20 16.48
CA LEU A 91 -12.05 6.85 16.19
C LEU A 91 -10.63 6.88 15.60
N LEU A 92 -10.36 7.81 14.67
CA LEU A 92 -9.04 7.98 14.08
C LEU A 92 -7.99 8.40 15.10
N ALA A 93 -8.31 9.29 16.04
CA ALA A 93 -7.39 9.61 17.13
C ALA A 93 -7.07 8.38 17.99
N ALA A 94 -8.10 7.61 18.37
CA ALA A 94 -7.90 6.42 19.19
C ALA A 94 -7.03 5.35 18.49
N ILE A 95 -7.25 5.13 17.18
CA ILE A 95 -6.46 4.18 16.38
C ILE A 95 -5.03 4.72 16.19
N ARG A 96 -4.86 5.99 15.81
CA ARG A 96 -3.54 6.63 15.63
C ARG A 96 -2.69 6.55 16.89
N ASP A 97 -3.29 6.77 18.06
CA ASP A 97 -2.55 6.78 19.32
C ASP A 97 -2.11 5.36 19.75
N GLN A 98 -2.63 4.31 19.10
CA GLN A 98 -2.27 2.90 19.34
C GLN A 98 -1.35 2.34 18.25
N LEU A 99 -1.64 2.62 16.98
CA LEU A 99 -0.92 2.03 15.84
C LEU A 99 0.10 2.97 15.20
N HIS A 100 -0.08 4.28 15.34
CA HIS A 100 0.71 5.33 14.67
C HIS A 100 0.71 5.30 13.12
N ASP A 101 0.07 4.30 12.49
CA ASP A 101 -0.20 4.20 11.05
C ASP A 101 -1.73 4.12 10.78
N ASN A 102 -2.11 4.12 9.50
CA ASN A 102 -3.46 3.85 9.01
C ASN A 102 -3.52 2.70 7.98
N ALA A 103 -2.42 2.01 7.67
CA ALA A 103 -2.37 0.90 6.72
C ALA A 103 -3.44 -0.18 7.03
N GLU A 104 -3.63 -0.50 8.31
CA GLU A 104 -4.58 -1.50 8.76
C GLU A 104 -6.04 -1.06 8.57
N ILE A 105 -6.32 0.25 8.66
CA ILE A 105 -7.63 0.80 8.28
C ILE A 105 -7.85 0.57 6.79
N VAL A 106 -6.86 0.92 5.96
CA VAL A 106 -6.98 0.82 4.50
C VAL A 106 -7.14 -0.64 4.06
N GLU A 107 -6.38 -1.55 4.66
CA GLU A 107 -6.51 -2.98 4.43
C GLU A 107 -7.88 -3.51 4.86
N TYR A 108 -8.38 -3.13 6.05
CA TYR A 108 -9.70 -3.57 6.49
C TYR A 108 -10.82 -3.09 5.55
N VAL A 109 -10.79 -1.83 5.09
CA VAL A 109 -11.82 -1.30 4.18
C VAL A 109 -11.75 -1.92 2.78
N LEU A 110 -10.57 -2.41 2.36
CA LEU A 110 -10.38 -3.16 1.11
C LEU A 110 -11.13 -4.50 1.12
N HIS A 111 -11.27 -5.11 2.30
CA HIS A 111 -12.02 -6.34 2.51
C HIS A 111 -13.54 -6.13 2.49
N GLN A 112 -14.03 -4.90 2.50
CA GLN A 112 -15.46 -4.61 2.59
C GLN A 112 -16.11 -4.54 1.21
N ARG A 113 -17.41 -4.86 1.14
CA ARG A 113 -18.20 -4.57 -0.06
C ARG A 113 -18.15 -3.08 -0.39
N PRO A 114 -18.17 -2.72 -1.69
CA PRO A 114 -18.14 -1.32 -2.08
C PRO A 114 -19.30 -0.51 -1.47
N PHE A 115 -19.01 0.59 -0.79
CA PHE A 115 -20.01 1.44 -0.11
C PHE A 115 -21.14 1.89 -1.05
N PRO A 116 -22.40 1.96 -0.58
CA PRO A 116 -22.85 1.86 0.81
C PRO A 116 -23.17 0.44 1.26
N ALA A 117 -22.91 -0.58 0.43
CA ALA A 117 -23.19 -1.96 0.79
C ALA A 117 -22.44 -2.37 2.07
N ARG A 118 -23.10 -3.18 2.89
CA ARG A 118 -22.51 -3.77 4.10
C ARG A 118 -21.97 -5.18 3.82
N GLY A 119 -21.08 -5.63 4.69
CA GLY A 119 -20.52 -6.99 4.67
C GLY A 119 -19.17 -7.09 3.97
N ALA A 120 -18.54 -8.25 4.12
CA ALA A 120 -17.26 -8.57 3.50
C ALA A 120 -17.42 -8.79 1.99
N LEU A 121 -16.48 -8.22 1.23
CA LEU A 121 -16.16 -8.64 -0.12
C LEU A 121 -15.19 -9.82 -0.07
N TYR A 122 -14.10 -9.68 0.69
CA TYR A 122 -13.07 -10.70 0.93
C TYR A 122 -13.13 -11.15 2.40
N PRO A 123 -12.95 -12.45 2.69
CA PRO A 123 -12.75 -12.89 4.07
C PRO A 123 -11.59 -12.14 4.71
N PHE A 124 -11.83 -11.51 5.86
CA PHE A 124 -10.80 -10.88 6.66
C PHE A 124 -10.40 -11.87 7.76
N ASP A 125 -9.23 -12.51 7.61
CA ASP A 125 -8.72 -13.52 8.54
C ASP A 125 -7.42 -13.08 9.23
N ASP A 126 -7.11 -11.78 9.18
CA ASP A 126 -5.85 -11.29 9.72
C ASP A 126 -5.95 -10.98 11.22
N LYS A 127 -5.88 -12.07 11.99
CA LYS A 127 -5.87 -12.00 13.45
C LYS A 127 -4.55 -11.43 13.99
N ALA A 128 -3.44 -11.53 13.27
CA ALA A 128 -2.14 -11.11 13.76
C ALA A 128 -1.96 -9.59 13.69
N LEU A 129 -2.47 -8.95 12.64
CA LEU A 129 -2.29 -7.51 12.40
C LEU A 129 -3.16 -6.62 13.31
N LEU A 130 -4.37 -7.07 13.67
CA LEU A 130 -5.36 -6.29 14.43
C LEU A 130 -5.68 -6.81 15.84
N HIS A 131 -5.10 -7.95 16.23
CA HIS A 131 -5.22 -8.50 17.58
C HIS A 131 -3.85 -8.80 18.18
N SER A 132 -2.96 -7.80 18.24
CA SER A 132 -1.93 -7.89 19.28
C SER A 132 -2.66 -7.90 20.64
N ASP A 133 -2.24 -8.76 21.56
CA ASP A 133 -2.72 -8.73 22.95
C ASP A 133 -2.57 -7.32 23.58
N GLN A 134 -1.74 -6.48 22.98
CA GLN A 134 -1.46 -5.11 23.37
C GLN A 134 -2.64 -4.17 23.09
N HIS A 135 -3.40 -4.36 22.00
CA HIS A 135 -4.48 -3.44 21.59
C HIS A 135 -5.76 -4.16 21.10
N PRO A 136 -6.45 -4.94 21.95
CA PRO A 136 -7.60 -5.77 21.54
C PRO A 136 -8.82 -4.98 21.06
N GLN A 137 -8.86 -3.67 21.28
CA GLN A 137 -9.98 -2.79 20.93
C GLN A 137 -9.92 -2.29 19.48
N VAL A 138 -8.75 -2.36 18.83
CA VAL A 138 -8.48 -1.73 17.52
C VAL A 138 -9.44 -2.24 16.46
N LEU A 139 -9.63 -3.56 16.36
CA LEU A 139 -10.53 -4.12 15.35
C LEU A 139 -11.95 -3.58 15.50
N ALA A 140 -12.48 -3.50 16.72
CA ALA A 140 -13.82 -2.98 16.97
C ALA A 140 -13.91 -1.49 16.59
N GLN A 141 -12.85 -0.71 16.83
CA GLN A 141 -12.78 0.70 16.43
C GLN A 141 -12.73 0.85 14.91
N ILE A 142 -11.97 0.02 14.20
CA ILE A 142 -11.89 0.02 12.73
C ILE A 142 -13.23 -0.41 12.11
N GLN A 143 -13.92 -1.38 12.71
CA GLN A 143 -15.27 -1.80 12.32
C GLN A 143 -16.27 -0.64 12.45
N GLU A 144 -16.25 0.05 13.59
CA GLU A 144 -17.12 1.21 13.82
C GLU A 144 -16.76 2.39 12.91
N LEU A 145 -15.47 2.61 12.66
CA LEU A 145 -14.99 3.60 11.72
C LEU A 145 -15.54 3.29 10.33
N THR A 146 -15.52 2.04 9.90
CA THR A 146 -16.07 1.60 8.62
C THR A 146 -17.59 1.85 8.52
N ASP A 147 -18.35 1.60 9.58
CA ASP A 147 -19.78 1.95 9.67
C ASP A 147 -20.01 3.48 9.59
N SER A 148 -19.13 4.26 10.23
CA SER A 148 -19.16 5.72 10.16
C SER A 148 -18.81 6.24 8.75
N LEU A 149 -17.84 5.63 8.08
CA LEU A 149 -17.47 5.93 6.70
C LEU A 149 -18.62 5.63 5.72
N ARG A 150 -19.35 4.53 5.90
CA ARG A 150 -20.57 4.25 5.11
C ARG A 150 -21.64 5.31 5.34
N SER A 151 -21.82 5.74 6.58
CA SER A 151 -22.77 6.81 6.92
C SER A 151 -22.38 8.13 6.26
N PHE A 152 -21.10 8.50 6.31
CA PHE A 152 -20.57 9.68 5.62
C PHE A 152 -20.75 9.58 4.10
N TYR A 153 -20.42 8.43 3.51
CA TYR A 153 -20.61 8.17 2.07
C TYR A 153 -22.03 8.47 1.60
N GLN A 154 -23.03 8.03 2.38
CA GLN A 154 -24.45 8.25 2.09
C GLN A 154 -24.88 9.69 2.36
N GLN A 155 -24.57 10.23 3.54
CA GLN A 155 -25.02 11.55 3.98
C GLN A 155 -24.44 12.67 3.13
N ALA A 156 -23.16 12.57 2.76
CA ALA A 156 -22.46 13.59 1.97
C ALA A 156 -22.54 13.37 0.45
N ASP A 157 -23.19 12.29 -0.01
CA ASP A 157 -23.25 11.90 -1.42
C ASP A 157 -21.85 11.82 -2.06
N VAL A 158 -20.93 11.13 -1.36
CA VAL A 158 -19.55 10.94 -1.83
C VAL A 158 -19.54 10.18 -3.16
N GLY A 159 -20.49 9.26 -3.35
CA GLY A 159 -20.66 8.54 -4.62
C GLY A 159 -20.80 9.45 -5.83
N ARG A 160 -21.59 10.52 -5.71
CA ARG A 160 -21.73 11.50 -6.78
C ARG A 160 -20.44 12.26 -7.06
N PHE A 161 -19.70 12.67 -6.03
CA PHE A 161 -18.39 13.32 -6.22
C PHE A 161 -17.40 12.43 -6.98
N LEU A 162 -17.30 11.15 -6.61
CA LEU A 162 -16.41 10.21 -7.29
C LEU A 162 -16.81 10.03 -8.76
N GLN A 163 -18.11 9.99 -9.04
CA GLN A 163 -18.62 9.86 -10.40
C GLN A 163 -18.42 11.12 -11.24
N GLU A 164 -18.69 12.30 -10.68
CA GLU A 164 -18.46 13.59 -11.34
C GLU A 164 -16.97 13.78 -11.72
N ASN A 165 -16.07 13.17 -10.95
CA ASN A 165 -14.62 13.22 -11.15
C ASN A 165 -14.04 11.94 -11.77
N ARG A 166 -14.88 11.07 -12.35
CA ARG A 166 -14.45 9.81 -12.98
C ARG A 166 -13.34 9.99 -14.02
N HIS A 167 -13.34 11.11 -14.73
CA HIS A 167 -12.29 11.43 -15.71
C HIS A 167 -10.89 11.38 -15.07
N PHE A 168 -10.73 11.90 -13.86
CA PHE A 168 -9.44 11.94 -13.18
C PHE A 168 -8.95 10.52 -12.85
N TYR A 169 -9.82 9.68 -12.29
CA TYR A 169 -9.50 8.28 -12.01
C TYR A 169 -9.17 7.51 -13.29
N THR A 170 -9.95 7.70 -14.36
CA THR A 170 -9.68 7.07 -15.67
C THR A 170 -8.31 7.48 -16.21
N GLY A 171 -7.98 8.76 -16.08
CA GLY A 171 -6.68 9.32 -16.46
C GLY A 171 -5.54 8.72 -15.65
N ALA A 172 -5.68 8.64 -14.33
CA ALA A 172 -4.71 8.02 -13.43
C ALA A 172 -4.44 6.55 -13.80
N LEU A 173 -5.49 5.76 -14.07
CA LEU A 173 -5.34 4.38 -14.52
C LEU A 173 -4.55 4.29 -15.83
N ARG A 174 -4.83 5.18 -16.79
CA ARG A 174 -4.13 5.21 -18.09
C ARG A 174 -2.67 5.63 -17.97
N GLU A 175 -2.35 6.56 -17.07
CA GLU A 175 -0.96 6.95 -16.80
C GLU A 175 -0.16 5.78 -16.23
N ALA A 176 -0.61 5.20 -15.11
CA ALA A 176 0.13 4.12 -14.46
C ALA A 176 0.23 2.86 -15.34
N ALA A 177 -0.80 2.55 -16.14
CA ALA A 177 -0.79 1.40 -17.04
C ALA A 177 0.33 1.45 -18.11
N GLN A 178 0.87 2.63 -18.42
CA GLN A 178 2.01 2.76 -19.34
C GLN A 178 3.31 2.20 -18.76
N TYR A 179 3.42 2.14 -17.43
CA TYR A 179 4.66 1.81 -16.73
C TYR A 179 4.61 0.48 -15.97
N ILE A 180 3.40 -0.05 -15.70
CA ILE A 180 3.23 -1.38 -15.14
C ILE A 180 3.50 -2.42 -16.23
N ARG A 181 4.50 -3.28 -15.99
CA ARG A 181 4.94 -4.36 -16.90
C ARG A 181 4.33 -5.70 -16.47
N PRO A 182 3.21 -6.19 -17.01
CA PRO A 182 2.53 -7.39 -16.50
C PRO A 182 3.35 -8.69 -16.61
N GLN A 183 4.40 -8.68 -17.43
CA GLN A 183 5.35 -9.78 -17.53
C GLN A 183 6.20 -9.96 -16.26
N ILE A 184 6.33 -8.95 -15.39
CA ILE A 184 7.15 -9.06 -14.17
C ILE A 184 6.59 -10.09 -13.19
N PHE A 185 5.26 -10.20 -13.11
CA PHE A 185 4.60 -11.04 -12.11
C PHE A 185 4.95 -12.54 -12.28
N PRO A 186 4.92 -13.12 -13.50
CA PRO A 186 5.48 -14.46 -13.72
C PRO A 186 6.94 -14.63 -13.28
N TYR A 187 7.82 -13.63 -13.49
CA TYR A 187 9.20 -13.70 -13.02
C TYR A 187 9.28 -13.69 -11.50
N MET A 188 8.46 -12.88 -10.83
CA MET A 188 8.35 -12.91 -9.36
C MET A 188 7.85 -14.28 -8.89
N GLU A 189 6.77 -14.81 -9.45
CA GLU A 189 6.24 -16.14 -9.09
C GLU A 189 7.30 -17.24 -9.27
N GLN A 190 8.02 -17.24 -10.40
CA GLN A 190 9.08 -18.20 -10.67
C GLN A 190 10.28 -18.04 -9.73
N TYR A 191 10.67 -16.80 -9.43
CA TYR A 191 11.79 -16.50 -8.56
C TYR A 191 11.50 -16.96 -7.13
N TYR A 192 10.36 -16.58 -6.57
CA TYR A 192 9.97 -16.94 -5.21
C TYR A 192 9.46 -18.39 -5.08
N GLY A 193 9.09 -19.05 -6.18
CA GLY A 193 8.53 -20.40 -6.17
C GLY A 193 7.10 -20.46 -5.60
N GLU A 194 6.36 -19.36 -5.71
CA GLU A 194 4.99 -19.22 -5.21
C GLU A 194 4.10 -18.58 -6.27
N HIS A 195 2.79 -18.80 -6.16
CA HIS A 195 1.83 -18.26 -7.11
C HIS A 195 0.70 -17.52 -6.40
N PHE A 196 0.15 -16.53 -7.10
CA PHE A 196 -1.07 -15.83 -6.71
C PHE A 196 -2.19 -16.11 -7.70
N HIS A 197 -3.42 -16.09 -7.18
CA HIS A 197 -4.62 -16.12 -8.01
C HIS A 197 -4.70 -14.86 -8.86
N ARG A 198 -4.41 -13.70 -8.24
CA ARG A 198 -4.50 -12.38 -8.87
C ARG A 198 -3.56 -11.37 -8.21
N TYR A 199 -3.15 -10.38 -9.01
CA TYR A 199 -2.50 -9.15 -8.60
C TYR A 199 -3.45 -7.96 -8.79
N ALA A 200 -3.69 -7.19 -7.74
CA ALA A 200 -4.63 -6.08 -7.73
C ALA A 200 -3.96 -4.76 -7.33
N LEU A 201 -3.81 -3.86 -8.30
CA LEU A 201 -3.21 -2.55 -8.09
C LEU A 201 -4.32 -1.50 -7.93
N TYR A 202 -4.24 -0.70 -6.87
CA TYR A 202 -5.23 0.30 -6.46
C TYR A 202 -4.58 1.70 -6.44
N LEU A 203 -4.98 2.58 -7.35
CA LEU A 203 -4.50 3.96 -7.42
C LEU A 203 -5.42 4.90 -6.63
N MET A 204 -4.88 5.58 -5.62
CA MET A 204 -5.63 6.45 -4.70
C MET A 204 -5.23 7.93 -4.86
N PRO A 205 -5.79 8.67 -5.83
CA PRO A 205 -5.59 10.12 -5.97
C PRO A 205 -5.83 10.94 -4.69
N SER A 206 -6.72 10.50 -3.80
CA SER A 206 -7.01 11.20 -2.54
C SER A 206 -6.13 10.77 -1.36
N MET A 207 -5.22 9.82 -1.53
CA MET A 207 -4.27 9.40 -0.48
C MET A 207 -3.26 10.51 -0.20
N PRO A 208 -3.27 11.13 0.98
CA PRO A 208 -2.46 12.32 1.25
C PRO A 208 -0.97 11.99 1.38
N ILE A 209 -0.14 12.84 0.79
CA ILE A 209 1.31 12.83 0.88
C ILE A 209 1.82 14.26 1.10
N ASN A 210 2.97 14.39 1.76
CA ASN A 210 3.60 15.68 1.95
C ASN A 210 4.12 16.21 0.61
N TRP A 211 4.24 17.53 0.49
CA TRP A 211 4.96 18.11 -0.64
C TRP A 211 6.47 17.84 -0.45
N GLY A 212 7.04 17.00 -1.30
CA GLY A 212 8.46 17.01 -1.68
C GLY A 212 8.63 16.37 -3.05
N GLU A 213 9.76 16.65 -3.71
CA GLU A 213 10.18 15.83 -4.86
C GLU A 213 10.32 14.38 -4.39
N ASP A 214 9.97 13.42 -5.26
CA ASP A 214 9.99 11.99 -4.96
C ASP A 214 9.18 11.55 -3.72
N ASN A 215 8.17 12.34 -3.32
CA ASN A 215 7.25 11.93 -2.27
C ASN A 215 6.10 11.11 -2.84
N TYR A 216 5.85 9.94 -2.24
CA TYR A 216 4.79 9.01 -2.58
C TYR A 216 4.52 8.12 -1.37
N ARG A 217 3.40 7.41 -1.41
CA ARG A 217 3.05 6.42 -0.41
C ARG A 217 2.43 5.20 -1.07
N ALA A 218 2.86 4.02 -0.66
CA ALA A 218 2.23 2.78 -1.05
C ALA A 218 2.26 1.77 0.11
N PHE A 219 1.45 0.73 0.00
CA PHE A 219 1.52 -0.45 0.85
C PHE A 219 0.97 -1.67 0.10
N GLY A 220 1.49 -2.87 0.41
CA GLY A 220 1.22 -4.11 -0.32
C GLY A 220 0.49 -5.20 0.47
N PRO A 221 -0.84 -5.11 0.67
CA PRO A 221 -1.57 -6.11 1.46
C PRO A 221 -1.75 -7.41 0.69
N THR A 222 -1.90 -8.52 1.42
CA THR A 222 -2.18 -9.85 0.86
C THR A 222 -3.40 -10.45 1.52
N PHE A 223 -4.38 -10.89 0.73
CA PHE A 223 -5.61 -11.46 1.29
C PHE A 223 -6.08 -12.73 0.57
N GLN A 224 -6.85 -13.54 1.29
CA GLN A 224 -7.35 -14.81 0.81
C GLN A 224 -8.65 -14.64 0.02
N TRP A 225 -8.74 -15.31 -1.12
CA TRP A 225 -9.95 -15.45 -1.92
C TRP A 225 -10.27 -16.95 -2.08
N PRO A 226 -11.54 -17.38 -2.28
CA PRO A 226 -11.86 -18.80 -2.39
C PRO A 226 -11.04 -19.56 -3.44
N GLU A 227 -10.66 -18.88 -4.52
CA GLU A 227 -9.83 -19.42 -5.61
C GLU A 227 -8.31 -19.23 -5.41
N GLY A 228 -7.87 -18.62 -4.31
CA GLY A 228 -6.46 -18.48 -3.92
C GLY A 228 -6.08 -17.10 -3.40
N ARG A 229 -4.79 -16.87 -3.11
CA ARG A 229 -4.29 -15.59 -2.59
C ARG A 229 -4.32 -14.47 -3.63
N ILE A 230 -4.63 -13.26 -3.18
CA ILE A 230 -4.51 -12.03 -3.93
C ILE A 230 -3.38 -11.19 -3.32
N SER A 231 -2.39 -10.84 -4.14
CA SER A 231 -1.37 -9.85 -3.81
C SER A 231 -1.85 -8.49 -4.32
N ALA A 232 -1.86 -7.47 -3.47
CA ALA A 232 -2.36 -6.16 -3.83
C ALA A 232 -1.34 -5.08 -3.54
N MET A 233 -1.52 -3.93 -4.19
CA MET A 233 -0.79 -2.71 -3.90
C MET A 233 -1.80 -1.56 -3.89
N VAL A 234 -1.71 -0.69 -2.90
CA VAL A 234 -2.43 0.58 -2.86
C VAL A 234 -1.38 1.69 -2.92
N MET A 235 -1.54 2.65 -3.83
CA MET A 235 -0.55 3.73 -4.00
C MET A 235 -1.19 5.11 -4.19
N SER A 236 -0.55 6.14 -3.64
CA SER A 236 -0.88 7.54 -3.87
C SER A 236 -0.40 8.02 -5.24
N ILE A 237 -0.66 9.28 -5.56
CA ILE A 237 0.09 9.97 -6.63
C ILE A 237 1.60 9.91 -6.35
N ASN A 238 2.40 10.00 -7.40
CA ASN A 238 3.86 10.01 -7.36
C ASN A 238 4.46 11.22 -8.10
N THR A 239 3.63 12.17 -8.52
CA THR A 239 4.02 13.39 -9.20
C THR A 239 3.17 14.53 -8.66
N MET A 240 3.81 15.57 -8.12
CA MET A 240 3.07 16.75 -7.67
C MET A 240 2.45 17.49 -8.83
N MET A 241 1.23 17.96 -8.62
CA MET A 241 0.44 18.55 -9.68
C MET A 241 0.30 20.06 -9.49
N PRO A 242 0.39 20.85 -10.58
CA PRO A 242 0.13 22.28 -10.49
C PRO A 242 -1.34 22.52 -10.15
N VAL A 243 -1.62 23.63 -9.49
CA VAL A 243 -2.99 24.07 -9.23
C VAL A 243 -3.69 24.48 -10.53
N LYS A 244 -4.90 23.97 -10.75
CA LYS A 244 -5.81 24.42 -11.82
C LYS A 244 -7.16 24.89 -11.25
N PRO A 245 -7.96 25.65 -12.03
CA PRO A 245 -9.29 26.11 -11.62
C PRO A 245 -10.29 24.96 -11.44
N SER A 246 -10.23 23.93 -12.30
CA SER A 246 -11.12 22.77 -12.24
C SER A 246 -10.37 21.45 -12.41
N LEU A 247 -10.90 20.38 -11.81
CA LEU A 247 -10.43 19.01 -12.05
C LEU A 247 -10.53 18.59 -13.52
N LYS A 248 -11.44 19.21 -14.30
CA LYS A 248 -11.60 18.96 -15.73
C LYS A 248 -10.47 19.53 -16.59
N ASP A 249 -9.68 20.46 -16.05
CA ASP A 249 -8.60 21.13 -16.77
C ASP A 249 -7.27 20.35 -16.73
N TYR A 250 -7.24 19.22 -16.01
CA TYR A 250 -6.08 18.36 -15.88
C TYR A 250 -5.98 17.38 -17.05
N THR A 251 -4.80 17.33 -17.66
CA THR A 251 -4.43 16.35 -18.69
C THR A 251 -3.39 15.35 -18.19
N THR A 252 -2.87 15.58 -16.98
CA THR A 252 -2.04 14.65 -16.22
C THR A 252 -2.71 14.39 -14.87
N PHE A 253 -2.44 13.24 -14.25
CA PHE A 253 -3.25 12.70 -13.14
C PHE A 253 -2.42 12.25 -11.94
N GLY A 254 -1.12 12.54 -11.94
CA GLY A 254 -0.23 12.35 -10.81
C GLY A 254 0.42 10.97 -10.74
N PHE A 255 0.25 10.11 -11.75
CA PHE A 255 0.84 8.76 -11.80
C PHE A 255 1.86 8.62 -12.95
N GLY A 256 2.45 9.74 -13.36
CA GLY A 256 3.34 9.86 -14.52
C GLY A 256 4.80 9.47 -14.28
N ASN A 257 5.23 9.20 -13.04
CA ASN A 257 6.63 8.85 -12.75
C ASN A 257 6.87 7.35 -13.00
N ALA A 258 7.42 7.04 -14.17
CA ALA A 258 7.71 5.67 -14.61
C ALA A 258 8.60 4.89 -13.63
N THR A 259 9.67 5.52 -13.12
CA THR A 259 10.62 4.90 -12.20
C THR A 259 9.95 4.52 -10.90
N THR A 260 9.17 5.44 -10.32
CA THR A 260 8.43 5.18 -9.07
C THR A 260 7.35 4.11 -9.25
N VAL A 261 6.55 4.17 -10.34
CA VAL A 261 5.53 3.14 -10.60
C VAL A 261 6.16 1.77 -10.75
N HIS A 262 7.28 1.68 -11.49
CA HIS A 262 7.98 0.40 -11.67
C HIS A 262 8.52 -0.14 -10.35
N PHE A 263 9.25 0.69 -9.61
CA PHE A 263 9.82 0.34 -8.31
C PHE A 263 8.74 -0.12 -7.32
N LEU A 264 7.69 0.68 -7.09
CA LEU A 264 6.63 0.34 -6.15
C LEU A 264 5.89 -0.95 -6.56
N THR A 265 5.68 -1.19 -7.85
CA THR A 265 5.03 -2.42 -8.30
C THR A 265 5.79 -3.67 -7.87
N VAL A 266 7.13 -3.64 -7.90
CA VAL A 266 7.93 -4.80 -7.47
C VAL A 266 8.05 -4.86 -5.96
N HIS A 267 8.32 -3.71 -5.33
CA HIS A 267 8.51 -3.58 -3.89
C HIS A 267 7.28 -4.07 -3.11
N GLU A 268 6.11 -3.49 -3.41
CA GLU A 268 4.88 -3.77 -2.66
C GLU A 268 4.39 -5.21 -2.88
N MET A 269 4.54 -5.73 -4.10
CA MET A 269 4.19 -7.13 -4.39
C MET A 269 5.21 -8.08 -3.75
N GLY A 270 6.45 -7.65 -3.54
CA GLY A 270 7.49 -8.39 -2.83
C GLY A 270 7.09 -8.73 -1.39
N HIS A 271 6.43 -7.81 -0.68
CA HIS A 271 5.90 -8.07 0.66
C HIS A 271 4.96 -9.28 0.69
N SER A 272 4.16 -9.50 -0.35
CA SER A 272 3.25 -10.65 -0.42
C SER A 272 3.97 -12.00 -0.45
N PHE A 273 5.21 -12.01 -0.94
CA PHE A 273 6.09 -13.19 -0.95
C PHE A 273 6.94 -13.31 0.31
N VAL A 274 7.27 -12.18 0.98
CA VAL A 274 8.21 -12.16 2.12
C VAL A 274 7.50 -12.25 3.46
N ASN A 275 6.55 -11.35 3.74
CA ASN A 275 5.98 -11.15 5.08
C ASN A 275 5.40 -12.45 5.67
N PRO A 276 4.57 -13.23 4.95
CA PRO A 276 3.93 -14.42 5.52
C PRO A 276 4.90 -15.51 5.97
N HIS A 277 6.14 -15.51 5.47
CA HIS A 277 7.15 -16.49 5.84
C HIS A 277 8.06 -15.98 6.95
N VAL A 278 8.39 -14.68 6.94
CA VAL A 278 9.14 -14.05 8.04
C VAL A 278 8.33 -14.10 9.35
N GLU A 279 7.03 -13.81 9.29
CA GLU A 279 6.12 -13.89 10.44
C GLU A 279 6.09 -15.28 11.08
N LYS A 280 6.10 -16.35 10.27
CA LYS A 280 6.12 -17.74 10.77
C LYS A 280 7.40 -18.12 11.51
N ILE A 281 8.48 -17.37 11.33
CA ILE A 281 9.79 -17.62 11.96
C ILE A 281 10.26 -16.43 12.79
N GLU A 282 9.32 -15.64 13.32
CA GLU A 282 9.59 -14.43 14.10
C GLU A 282 10.54 -14.68 15.28
N ASP A 283 10.45 -15.84 15.93
CA ASP A 283 11.36 -16.26 17.00
C ASP A 283 12.83 -16.41 16.54
N GLN A 284 13.07 -16.74 15.26
CA GLN A 284 14.42 -16.80 14.71
C GLN A 284 14.93 -15.40 14.39
N VAL A 285 14.09 -14.57 13.77
CA VAL A 285 14.40 -13.17 13.44
C VAL A 285 14.73 -12.37 14.70
N SER A 286 13.98 -12.59 15.78
CA SER A 286 14.13 -11.86 17.04
C SER A 286 15.46 -12.11 17.77
N ARG A 287 16.17 -13.20 17.44
CA ARG A 287 17.47 -13.56 18.05
C ARG A 287 18.56 -12.55 17.74
N ASP A 288 18.47 -11.90 16.58
CA ASP A 288 19.51 -10.99 16.09
C ASP A 288 19.16 -9.51 16.32
N THR A 289 18.21 -9.22 17.22
CA THR A 289 17.77 -7.83 17.52
C THR A 289 18.92 -6.91 17.93
N ALA A 290 20.00 -7.45 18.51
CA ALA A 290 21.21 -6.70 18.84
C ALA A 290 21.95 -6.13 17.60
N LEU A 291 21.70 -6.65 16.39
CA LEU A 291 22.26 -6.11 15.15
C LEU A 291 21.60 -4.80 14.72
N PHE A 292 20.44 -4.46 15.29
CA PHE A 292 19.78 -3.18 15.05
C PHE A 292 20.43 -2.07 15.88
N THR A 293 21.72 -1.82 15.61
CA THR A 293 22.54 -0.85 16.35
C THR A 293 22.01 0.56 16.20
N PRO A 294 22.36 1.49 17.11
CA PRO A 294 22.00 2.90 16.95
C PRO A 294 22.47 3.50 15.61
N ALA A 295 23.61 3.07 15.08
CA ALA A 295 24.12 3.54 13.79
C ALA A 295 23.27 3.03 12.63
N LEU A 296 22.84 1.76 12.66
CA LEU A 296 21.92 1.20 11.66
C LEU A 296 20.53 1.85 11.74
N GLN A 297 20.00 2.01 12.96
CA GLN A 297 18.73 2.71 13.21
C GLN A 297 18.74 4.12 12.61
N GLN A 298 19.77 4.90 12.91
CA GLN A 298 19.91 6.25 12.38
C GLN A 298 20.05 6.27 10.85
N ALA A 299 20.74 5.28 10.26
CA ALA A 299 20.90 5.21 8.82
C ALA A 299 19.59 4.86 8.09
N LEU A 300 18.70 4.08 8.73
CA LEU A 300 17.43 3.64 8.14
C LEU A 300 16.22 4.48 8.55
N GLU A 301 16.37 5.44 9.47
CA GLU A 301 15.31 6.36 9.89
C GLU A 301 14.60 7.06 8.70
N PRO A 302 15.30 7.55 7.65
CA PRO A 302 14.64 8.17 6.50
C PRO A 302 13.74 7.21 5.70
N SER A 303 13.94 5.89 5.87
CA SER A 303 13.10 4.84 5.28
C SER A 303 12.00 4.36 6.25
N TYR A 304 11.77 5.08 7.36
CA TYR A 304 10.76 4.78 8.39
C TYR A 304 10.89 3.38 9.03
N ILE A 305 12.12 2.85 9.10
CA ILE A 305 12.38 1.54 9.71
C ILE A 305 12.67 1.71 11.20
N GLY A 306 11.69 1.36 12.03
CA GLY A 306 11.76 1.51 13.49
C GLY A 306 12.07 0.23 14.28
N SER A 307 12.17 -0.93 13.63
CA SER A 307 12.40 -2.21 14.33
C SER A 307 13.32 -3.14 13.54
N TRP A 308 13.95 -4.09 14.25
CA TRP A 308 14.76 -5.14 13.62
C TRP A 308 13.95 -6.04 12.69
N LYS A 309 12.73 -6.41 13.08
CA LYS A 309 11.83 -7.22 12.24
C LYS A 309 11.53 -6.50 10.92
N THR A 310 11.14 -5.23 11.00
CA THR A 310 10.93 -4.38 9.82
C THR A 310 12.22 -4.29 9.00
N CYS A 311 13.37 -4.05 9.63
CA CYS A 311 14.67 -4.03 8.96
C CYS A 311 14.91 -5.30 8.12
N VAL A 312 14.69 -6.49 8.70
CA VAL A 312 14.86 -7.77 8.00
C VAL A 312 13.89 -7.90 6.82
N ILE A 313 12.60 -7.63 7.03
CA ILE A 313 11.58 -7.69 5.95
C ILE A 313 11.98 -6.79 4.79
N GLU A 314 12.31 -5.53 5.09
CA GLU A 314 12.67 -4.51 4.10
C GLU A 314 13.96 -4.85 3.33
N HIS A 315 14.94 -5.50 3.98
CA HIS A 315 16.13 -6.03 3.29
C HIS A 315 15.77 -7.20 2.36
N LEU A 316 14.89 -8.11 2.78
CA LEU A 316 14.49 -9.27 1.97
C LEU A 316 13.64 -8.87 0.76
N VAL A 317 12.76 -7.88 0.91
CA VAL A 317 11.98 -7.32 -0.22
C VAL A 317 12.92 -6.68 -1.25
N ARG A 318 13.87 -5.84 -0.80
CA ARG A 318 14.87 -5.21 -1.67
C ARG A 318 15.82 -6.21 -2.33
N LEU A 319 16.16 -7.29 -1.64
CA LEU A 319 16.88 -8.41 -2.22
C LEU A 319 16.07 -8.98 -3.38
N GLY A 320 14.80 -9.27 -3.14
CA GLY A 320 13.86 -9.72 -4.15
C GLY A 320 13.79 -8.82 -5.38
N GLU A 321 13.73 -7.49 -5.20
CA GLU A 321 13.74 -6.54 -6.31
C GLU A 321 14.97 -6.70 -7.21
N ILE A 322 16.17 -6.77 -6.62
CA ILE A 322 17.41 -6.95 -7.37
C ILE A 322 17.41 -8.29 -8.09
N ARG A 323 17.03 -9.37 -7.41
CA ARG A 323 17.08 -10.72 -7.99
C ARG A 323 16.01 -10.94 -9.07
N VAL A 324 14.85 -10.31 -8.96
CA VAL A 324 13.83 -10.30 -10.03
C VAL A 324 14.34 -9.53 -11.25
N ALA A 325 15.01 -8.38 -11.08
CA ALA A 325 15.64 -7.67 -12.20
C ALA A 325 16.70 -8.54 -12.91
N VAL A 326 17.55 -9.24 -12.15
CA VAL A 326 18.52 -10.22 -12.71
C VAL A 326 17.80 -11.35 -13.45
N ALA A 327 16.73 -11.93 -12.88
CA ALA A 327 15.94 -12.98 -13.52
C ALA A 327 15.26 -12.53 -14.82
N MET A 328 14.98 -11.23 -14.95
CA MET A 328 14.48 -10.59 -16.17
C MET A 328 15.57 -10.21 -17.17
N HIS A 329 16.85 -10.48 -16.85
CA HIS A 329 18.01 -10.04 -17.62
C HIS A 329 18.14 -8.51 -17.74
N ASP A 330 17.65 -7.78 -16.73
CA ASP A 330 17.69 -6.32 -16.64
C ASP A 330 18.85 -5.88 -15.71
N GLU A 331 20.08 -6.14 -16.15
CA GLU A 331 21.29 -5.86 -15.35
C GLU A 331 21.47 -4.37 -15.04
N ALA A 332 20.97 -3.49 -15.90
CA ALA A 332 20.99 -2.05 -15.67
C ALA A 332 20.12 -1.68 -14.47
N GLU A 333 18.90 -2.22 -14.41
CA GLU A 333 18.02 -2.01 -13.26
C GLU A 333 18.56 -2.68 -11.99
N ALA A 334 19.09 -3.90 -12.08
CA ALA A 334 19.73 -4.57 -10.94
C ALA A 334 20.90 -3.74 -10.37
N ALA A 335 21.75 -3.16 -11.23
CA ALA A 335 22.83 -2.27 -10.80
C ALA A 335 22.31 -0.97 -10.18
N ARG A 336 21.25 -0.37 -10.75
CA ARG A 336 20.60 0.82 -10.18
C ARG A 336 20.04 0.54 -8.80
N LEU A 337 19.29 -0.56 -8.63
CA LEU A 337 18.70 -0.97 -7.35
C LEU A 337 19.78 -1.24 -6.29
N ARG A 338 20.87 -1.93 -6.64
CA ARG A 338 22.02 -2.10 -5.73
C ARG A 338 22.57 -0.76 -5.26
N LYS A 339 22.81 0.17 -6.18
CA LYS A 339 23.32 1.51 -5.84
C LYS A 339 22.33 2.23 -4.91
N THR A 340 21.07 2.34 -5.31
CA THR A 340 20.04 3.06 -4.54
C THR A 340 19.86 2.43 -3.15
N HIS A 341 19.62 1.13 -3.06
CA HIS A 341 19.36 0.48 -1.77
C HIS A 341 20.55 0.52 -0.83
N ILE A 342 21.76 0.24 -1.33
CA ILE A 342 22.94 0.13 -0.46
C ILE A 342 23.52 1.50 -0.13
N ARG A 343 23.57 2.43 -1.10
CA ARG A 343 24.26 3.72 -0.94
C ARG A 343 23.33 4.84 -0.51
N GLU A 344 22.14 4.93 -1.11
CA GLU A 344 21.21 6.02 -0.88
C GLU A 344 20.27 5.71 0.30
N PHE A 345 19.82 4.46 0.41
CA PHE A 345 18.91 4.02 1.48
C PHE A 345 19.61 3.23 2.60
N HIS A 346 20.92 3.04 2.52
CA HIS A 346 21.76 2.43 3.57
C HIS A 346 21.37 1.00 3.99
N PHE A 347 20.82 0.19 3.08
CA PHE A 347 20.58 -1.24 3.27
C PHE A 347 21.90 -2.02 3.19
N VAL A 348 22.79 -1.81 4.16
CA VAL A 348 24.18 -2.29 4.13
C VAL A 348 24.35 -3.78 4.33
N LEU A 349 23.30 -4.50 4.76
CA LEU A 349 23.31 -5.96 4.87
C LEU A 349 22.99 -6.65 3.54
N LEU A 350 22.47 -5.91 2.56
CA LEU A 350 22.03 -6.43 1.27
C LEU A 350 23.12 -7.17 0.47
N PRO A 351 24.39 -6.71 0.43
CA PRO A 351 25.46 -7.44 -0.25
C PRO A 351 25.69 -8.85 0.29
N LEU A 352 25.60 -9.03 1.62
CA LEU A 352 25.78 -10.33 2.27
C LEU A 352 24.62 -11.27 1.92
N LEU A 353 23.40 -10.73 1.87
CA LEU A 353 22.21 -11.48 1.46
C LEU A 353 22.26 -11.86 -0.02
N GLU A 354 22.73 -10.98 -0.90
CA GLU A 354 22.93 -11.28 -2.32
C GLU A 354 24.00 -12.33 -2.61
N GLU A 355 25.02 -12.44 -1.75
CA GLU A 355 25.97 -13.55 -1.82
C GLU A 355 25.29 -14.86 -1.42
N LYS A 356 24.62 -14.88 -0.27
CA LYS A 356 23.99 -16.10 0.27
C LYS A 356 22.84 -16.61 -0.61
N ILE A 357 22.05 -15.73 -1.23
CA ILE A 357 20.90 -16.12 -2.05
C ILE A 357 21.30 -16.89 -3.32
N GLN A 358 22.57 -16.83 -3.74
CA GLN A 358 23.04 -17.62 -4.89
C GLN A 358 22.98 -19.12 -4.61
N GLU A 359 23.09 -19.55 -3.35
CA GLU A 359 22.91 -20.97 -2.99
C GLU A 359 21.47 -21.43 -3.26
N TYR A 360 20.46 -20.58 -2.99
CA TYR A 360 19.06 -20.85 -3.36
C TYR A 360 18.91 -21.03 -4.87
N GLU A 361 19.51 -20.12 -5.64
CA GLU A 361 19.42 -20.11 -7.10
C GLU A 361 20.12 -21.32 -7.74
N GLN A 362 21.22 -21.79 -7.15
CA GLN A 362 21.98 -22.94 -7.62
C GLN A 362 21.35 -24.29 -7.22
N HIS A 363 20.54 -24.33 -6.16
CA HIS A 363 19.96 -25.56 -5.60
C HIS A 363 18.42 -25.53 -5.59
N ARG A 364 17.81 -25.06 -6.68
CA ARG A 364 16.34 -24.97 -6.83
C ARG A 364 15.62 -26.32 -6.84
N ASP A 365 16.35 -27.41 -7.08
CA ASP A 365 15.87 -28.78 -6.94
C ASP A 365 15.59 -29.14 -5.47
N ARG A 366 16.42 -28.62 -4.55
CA ARG A 366 16.27 -28.76 -3.09
C ARG A 366 15.36 -27.70 -2.49
N TYR A 367 15.57 -26.44 -2.85
CA TYR A 367 14.80 -25.29 -2.33
C TYR A 367 13.85 -24.80 -3.42
N ARG A 368 12.61 -25.30 -3.40
CA ARG A 368 11.66 -25.05 -4.49
C ARG A 368 11.08 -23.63 -4.40
N ALA A 369 10.81 -23.19 -3.19
CA ALA A 369 10.36 -21.85 -2.86
C ALA A 369 11.38 -21.08 -2.02
N PHE A 370 11.34 -19.75 -2.09
CA PHE A 370 12.12 -18.86 -1.25
C PHE A 370 11.94 -19.17 0.24
N ALA A 371 10.71 -19.50 0.65
CA ALA A 371 10.39 -19.91 2.00
C ALA A 371 11.20 -21.12 2.50
N ASP A 372 11.55 -22.07 1.60
CA ASP A 372 12.35 -23.26 1.94
C ASP A 372 13.80 -22.89 2.28
N PHE A 373 14.31 -21.80 1.70
CA PHE A 373 15.68 -21.32 1.90
C PHE A 373 15.78 -20.19 2.94
N LEU A 374 14.67 -19.57 3.31
CA LEU A 374 14.65 -18.43 4.22
C LEU A 374 15.43 -18.71 5.54
N PRO A 375 15.29 -19.86 6.22
CA PRO A 375 16.10 -20.15 7.41
C PRO A 375 17.62 -20.15 7.14
N GLU A 376 18.05 -20.68 5.99
CA GLU A 376 19.47 -20.68 5.59
C GLU A 376 19.96 -19.27 5.25
N LEU A 377 19.10 -18.44 4.65
CA LEU A 377 19.40 -17.05 4.36
C LEU A 377 19.61 -16.23 5.65
N LEU A 378 18.77 -16.45 6.67
CA LEU A 378 18.90 -15.76 7.97
C LEU A 378 20.18 -16.11 8.73
N THR A 379 20.88 -17.20 8.38
CA THR A 379 22.20 -17.50 8.96
C THR A 379 23.24 -16.43 8.69
N VAL A 380 23.02 -15.56 7.69
CA VAL A 380 23.82 -14.34 7.48
C VAL A 380 23.80 -13.47 8.74
N PHE A 381 22.63 -13.28 9.35
CA PHE A 381 22.49 -12.44 10.54
C PHE A 381 23.06 -13.12 11.78
N HIS A 382 22.79 -14.41 11.99
CA HIS A 382 23.28 -15.17 13.14
C HIS A 382 24.82 -15.20 13.29
N ARG A 383 25.55 -14.91 12.20
CA ARG A 383 27.02 -14.89 12.17
C ARG A 383 27.61 -13.50 12.36
N LEU A 384 26.80 -12.45 12.29
CA LEU A 384 27.27 -11.07 12.43
C LEU A 384 27.31 -10.67 13.90
N SER A 385 28.24 -9.78 14.20
CA SER A 385 28.27 -9.00 15.43
C SER A 385 27.78 -7.56 15.17
N PRO A 386 27.28 -6.86 16.21
CA PRO A 386 26.93 -5.44 16.09
C PRO A 386 28.08 -4.57 15.55
N GLY A 387 29.33 -4.88 15.93
CA GLY A 387 30.51 -4.16 15.45
C GLY A 387 30.76 -4.32 13.95
N GLU A 388 30.46 -5.50 13.38
CA GLU A 388 30.55 -5.71 11.93
C GLU A 388 29.47 -4.93 11.18
N VAL A 389 28.26 -4.82 11.73
CA VAL A 389 27.19 -3.99 11.16
C VAL A 389 27.61 -2.52 11.11
N ASP A 390 28.18 -1.99 12.20
CA ASP A 390 28.65 -0.61 12.26
C ASP A 390 29.81 -0.34 11.27
N GLN A 391 30.68 -1.34 11.05
CA GLN A 391 31.72 -1.28 10.03
C GLN A 391 31.13 -1.24 8.61
N LEU A 392 30.09 -2.02 8.33
CA LEU A 392 29.38 -1.96 7.04
C LEU A 392 28.75 -0.57 6.84
N ILE A 393 28.10 0.00 7.84
CA ILE A 393 27.58 1.38 7.78
C ILE A 393 28.68 2.37 7.42
N THR A 394 29.83 2.27 8.10
CA THR A 394 30.96 3.17 7.86
C THR A 394 31.50 3.03 6.44
N LYS A 395 31.73 1.79 5.99
CA LYS A 395 32.19 1.48 4.63
C LYS A 395 31.26 2.09 3.58
N TYR A 396 29.95 1.83 3.72
CA TYR A 396 29.00 2.22 2.68
C TYR A 396 28.68 3.72 2.68
N LYS A 397 28.87 4.43 3.80
CA LYS A 397 28.84 5.90 3.87
C LYS A 397 30.07 6.56 3.24
N GLN A 398 31.26 5.98 3.40
CA GLN A 398 32.51 6.60 2.91
C GLN A 398 32.68 6.54 1.39
N ASP A 399 32.24 5.48 0.71
CA ASP A 399 32.34 5.43 -0.77
C ASP A 399 31.21 6.22 -1.48
N GLY A 400 30.42 7.02 -0.74
CA GLY A 400 29.34 7.86 -1.26
C GLY A 400 29.73 9.32 -1.53
N HIS A 401 31.01 9.67 -1.38
CA HIS A 401 31.58 10.99 -1.68
C HIS A 401 32.37 11.00 -2.98
#